data_AF-A0A958LFZ7-F1
#
_entry.id   AF-A0A958LFZ7-F1
#
_cell.length_a   1.000
_cell.length_b   1.000
_cell.length_c   1.000
_cell.angle_alpha   90.00
_cell.angle_beta   90.00
_cell.angle_gamma   90.00
#
_symmetry.space_group_name_H-M   'P 1'
#
loop_
_entity.id
_entity.type
_entity.pdbx_description
1 polymer ?
#
loop_
_entity_poly.entity_id
_entity_poly.type
_entity_poly.pdbx_seq_one_letter_code
_entity_poly.pdbx_strand_id
1 'polypeptide(L)'
;MLGEDRYHLTGISNEMLARYGVYDPLGQKLRAAEADRLLQCMDQCEVEVAARERESEQITDRINRMNTVHRLQMDYLISFGVRAEHRDALRQVLHETKEHCRLSLKEAIQLANGRTRFPDQSSNGSVEGDLVGVAGS
;
A
#
# COMPACT_ATOMS: atom_id res chain seq x y z
N MET A 1 7.18 31.57 -7.96
CA MET A 1 8.09 31.86 -9.09
C MET A 1 8.16 30.59 -9.92
N LEU A 2 7.33 30.48 -10.97
CA LEU A 2 7.30 29.35 -11.89
C LEU A 2 8.18 29.73 -13.09
N GLY A 3 9.19 28.91 -13.34
CA GLY A 3 10.37 29.23 -14.14
C GLY A 3 10.09 29.65 -15.58
N GLU A 4 10.82 30.68 -15.99
CA GLU A 4 10.89 31.24 -17.34
C GLU A 4 11.59 30.32 -18.35
N ASP A 5 12.03 29.13 -17.94
CA ASP A 5 12.87 28.23 -18.75
C ASP A 5 12.10 27.35 -19.76
N ARG A 6 10.78 27.52 -19.92
CA ARG A 6 9.97 26.65 -20.81
C ARG A 6 10.05 27.01 -22.31
N TYR A 7 10.81 28.04 -22.69
CA TYR A 7 10.90 28.48 -24.10
C TYR A 7 12.19 28.08 -24.82
N HIS A 8 13.02 27.22 -24.24
CA HIS A 8 14.24 26.69 -24.87
C HIS A 8 14.11 25.23 -25.32
N LEU A 9 12.92 24.80 -25.71
CA LEU A 9 12.72 23.49 -26.34
C LEU A 9 13.36 23.42 -27.73
N THR A 10 13.50 24.55 -28.41
CA THR A 10 14.06 24.60 -29.76
C THR A 10 15.55 24.93 -29.72
N GLY A 11 16.39 23.98 -30.15
CA GLY A 11 17.83 24.17 -30.28
C GLY A 11 18.21 25.15 -31.40
N ILE A 12 17.23 25.51 -32.23
CA ILE A 12 17.32 26.50 -33.30
C ILE A 12 16.50 27.72 -32.88
N SER A 13 17.11 28.91 -32.92
CA SER A 13 16.40 30.15 -32.61
C SER A 13 15.32 30.44 -33.65
N ASN A 14 14.16 30.96 -33.22
CA ASN A 14 13.11 31.42 -34.14
C ASN A 14 13.64 32.43 -35.17
N GLU A 15 14.69 33.18 -34.84
CA GLU A 15 15.39 34.09 -35.76
C GLU A 15 16.12 33.37 -36.91
N MET A 16 16.72 32.19 -36.66
CA MET A 16 17.35 31.37 -37.72
C MET A 16 16.30 30.83 -38.69
N LEU A 17 15.16 30.36 -38.17
CA LEU A 17 14.05 29.86 -39.00
C LEU A 17 13.35 30.97 -39.79
N ALA A 18 13.36 32.21 -39.28
CA ALA A 18 12.83 33.38 -39.97
C ALA A 18 13.74 33.86 -41.12
N ARG A 19 15.06 33.62 -41.03
CA ARG A 19 16.05 34.00 -42.07
C ARG A 19 16.06 33.06 -43.29
N TYR A 20 15.68 31.79 -43.12
CA TYR A 20 15.61 30.83 -44.21
C TYR A 20 14.15 30.55 -44.60
N GLY A 21 13.79 30.87 -45.85
CA GLY A 21 12.42 30.71 -46.36
C GLY A 21 11.91 29.27 -46.28
N VAL A 22 10.58 29.10 -46.30
CA VAL A 22 9.91 27.77 -46.27
C VAL A 22 10.33 26.88 -47.45
N TYR A 23 10.75 27.50 -48.55
CA TYR A 23 11.16 26.83 -49.79
C TYR A 23 12.67 26.72 -49.96
N ASP A 24 13.46 27.23 -49.02
CA ASP A 24 14.92 27.08 -49.05
C ASP A 24 15.32 25.69 -48.53
N PRO A 25 16.11 24.90 -49.29
CA PRO A 25 16.52 23.55 -48.88
C PRO A 25 17.19 23.49 -47.50
N LEU A 26 17.91 24.54 -47.10
CA LEU A 26 18.52 24.62 -45.77
C LEU A 26 17.45 24.87 -44.68
N GLY A 27 16.52 25.79 -44.92
CA GLY A 27 15.38 26.04 -44.04
C GLY A 27 14.45 24.84 -43.86
N GLN A 28 14.31 23.98 -44.88
CA GLN A 28 13.55 22.74 -44.77
C GLN A 28 14.26 21.70 -43.90
N LYS A 29 15.57 21.50 -44.08
CA LYS A 29 16.37 20.57 -43.27
C LYS A 29 16.41 20.98 -41.80
N LEU A 30 16.53 22.28 -41.51
CA LEU A 30 16.51 22.80 -40.14
C LEU A 30 15.17 22.54 -39.44
N ARG A 31 14.05 22.74 -40.14
CA ARG A 31 12.70 22.44 -39.61
C ARG A 31 12.48 20.95 -39.40
N ALA A 32 12.96 20.10 -40.32
CA ALA A 32 12.87 18.65 -40.16
C ALA A 32 13.66 18.16 -38.94
N ALA A 33 14.91 18.62 -38.78
CA ALA A 33 15.73 18.29 -37.62
C ALA A 33 15.12 18.77 -36.29
N GLU A 34 14.49 19.95 -36.29
CA GLU A 34 13.77 20.46 -35.12
C GLU A 34 12.54 19.62 -34.80
N ALA A 35 11.75 19.24 -35.82
CA ALA A 35 10.61 18.35 -35.65
C ALA A 35 11.03 16.98 -35.10
N ASP A 36 12.12 16.40 -35.61
CA ASP A 36 12.66 15.13 -35.12
C ASP A 36 13.10 15.24 -33.65
N ARG A 37 13.74 16.34 -33.27
CA ARG A 37 14.13 16.59 -31.87
C ARG A 37 12.92 16.72 -30.96
N LEU A 38 11.90 17.47 -31.39
CA LEU A 38 10.67 17.62 -30.62
C LEU A 38 9.93 16.29 -30.47
N LEU A 39 9.87 15.48 -31.53
CA LEU A 39 9.31 14.13 -31.47
C LEU A 39 10.06 13.25 -30.47
N GLN A 40 11.39 13.26 -30.47
CA GLN A 40 12.18 12.52 -29.47
C GLN A 40 11.94 13.01 -28.04
N CYS A 41 11.82 14.32 -27.83
CA CYS A 41 11.46 14.87 -26.53
C CYS A 41 10.05 14.44 -26.10
N MET A 42 9.09 14.44 -27.02
CA MET A 42 7.74 13.96 -26.75
C MET A 42 7.74 12.47 -26.38
N ASP A 43 8.43 11.63 -27.13
CA ASP A 43 8.54 10.19 -26.84
C ASP A 43 9.13 9.94 -25.44
N GLN A 44 10.14 10.71 -25.04
CA GLN A 44 10.71 10.62 -23.69
C GLN A 44 9.71 11.06 -22.62
N CYS A 45 8.99 12.17 -22.85
CA CYS A 45 7.95 12.63 -21.93
C CYS A 45 6.82 11.61 -21.79
N GLU A 46 6.38 10.97 -22.88
CA GLU A 46 5.34 9.93 -22.85
C GLU A 46 5.78 8.71 -22.01
N VAL A 47 7.04 8.29 -22.11
CA VAL A 47 7.58 7.23 -21.26
C VAL A 47 7.54 7.62 -19.78
N GLU A 48 7.91 8.86 -19.44
CA GLU A 48 7.83 9.37 -18.07
C GLU A 48 6.39 9.48 -17.56
N VAL A 49 5.45 9.94 -18.41
CA VAL A 49 4.03 10.00 -18.08
C VAL A 49 3.50 8.59 -17.80
N ALA A 50 3.75 7.62 -18.68
CA ALA A 50 3.32 6.25 -18.48
C ALA A 50 3.91 5.62 -17.20
N ALA A 51 5.16 5.95 -16.86
CA ALA A 51 5.77 5.51 -15.61
C ALA A 51 5.05 6.10 -14.38
N ARG A 52 4.75 7.40 -14.41
CA ARG A 52 4.03 8.10 -13.34
C ARG A 52 2.58 7.64 -13.20
N GLU A 53 1.90 7.36 -14.31
CA GLU A 53 0.54 6.81 -14.29
C GLU A 53 0.50 5.45 -13.59
N ARG A 54 1.44 4.55 -13.90
CA ARG A 54 1.56 3.26 -13.21
C ARG A 54 1.85 3.41 -11.72
N GLU A 55 2.74 4.32 -11.35
CA GLU A 55 3.02 4.60 -9.94
C GLU A 55 1.78 5.12 -9.22
N SER A 56 1.05 6.05 -9.85
CA SER A 56 -0.19 6.60 -9.31
C SER A 56 -1.24 5.52 -9.09
N GLU A 57 -1.42 4.62 -10.06
CA GLU A 57 -2.36 3.50 -9.94
C GLU A 57 -2.02 2.60 -8.75
N GLN A 58 -0.74 2.25 -8.57
CA GLN A 58 -0.28 1.44 -7.42
C GLN A 58 -0.50 2.15 -6.08
N ILE A 59 -0.28 3.46 -6.01
CA ILE A 59 -0.52 4.26 -4.81
C ILE A 59 -2.02 4.30 -4.49
N THR A 60 -2.87 4.57 -5.49
CA THR A 60 -4.33 4.61 -5.33
C THR A 60 -4.85 3.27 -4.83
N ASP A 61 -4.39 2.16 -5.40
CA ASP A 61 -4.73 0.81 -4.96
C ASP A 61 -4.36 0.57 -3.50
N ARG A 62 -3.14 0.97 -3.10
CA ARG A 62 -2.67 0.81 -1.73
C ARG A 62 -3.50 1.64 -0.75
N ILE A 63 -3.81 2.89 -1.09
CA ILE A 63 -4.65 3.77 -0.27
C ILE A 63 -6.05 3.19 -0.13
N ASN A 64 -6.64 2.70 -1.23
CA ASN A 64 -7.97 2.09 -1.22
C ASN A 64 -8.00 0.86 -0.31
N ARG A 65 -6.99 -0.03 -0.40
CA ARG A 65 -6.87 -1.19 0.49
C ARG A 65 -6.70 -0.79 1.96
N MET A 66 -5.88 0.24 2.24
CA MET A 66 -5.72 0.74 3.61
C MET A 66 -7.03 1.32 4.16
N ASN A 67 -7.75 2.08 3.36
CA ASN A 67 -9.03 2.67 3.75
C ASN A 67 -10.10 1.63 4.03
N THR A 68 -10.19 0.57 3.22
CA THR A 68 -11.15 -0.52 3.46
C THR A 68 -10.82 -1.31 4.73
N VAL A 69 -9.55 -1.61 4.97
CA VAL A 69 -9.10 -2.27 6.23
C VAL A 69 -9.39 -1.38 7.43
N HIS A 70 -9.08 -0.09 7.34
CA HIS A 70 -9.31 0.85 8.44
C HIS A 70 -10.81 0.99 8.74
N ARG A 71 -11.65 1.09 7.70
CA ARG A 71 -13.11 1.13 7.86
C ARG A 71 -13.63 -0.12 8.55
N LEU A 72 -13.16 -1.30 8.14
CA LEU A 72 -13.52 -2.56 8.80
C LEU A 72 -13.10 -2.55 10.28
N GLN A 73 -11.91 -2.06 10.61
CA GLN A 73 -11.47 -1.93 12.01
C GLN A 73 -12.37 -1.00 12.82
N MET A 74 -12.78 0.14 12.26
CA MET A 74 -13.69 1.08 12.92
C MET A 74 -15.08 0.47 13.11
N ASP A 75 -15.62 -0.21 12.10
CA ASP A 75 -16.93 -0.86 12.19
C ASP A 75 -16.98 -1.89 13.32
N TYR A 76 -15.90 -2.68 13.49
CA TYR A 76 -15.77 -3.63 14.60
C TYR A 76 -15.64 -2.95 15.96
N LEU A 77 -14.87 -1.86 16.06
CA LEU A 77 -14.71 -1.11 17.31
C LEU A 77 -16.02 -0.46 17.74
N ILE A 78 -16.76 0.13 16.81
CA ILE A 78 -18.04 0.79 17.08
C ILE A 78 -19.11 -0.23 17.46
N SER A 79 -19.22 -1.32 16.69
CA SER A 79 -20.31 -2.30 16.86
C SER A 79 -20.09 -3.23 18.04
N PHE A 80 -18.83 -3.60 18.31
CA PHE A 80 -18.50 -4.68 19.23
C PHE A 80 -17.44 -4.32 20.28
N GLY A 81 -16.86 -3.11 20.24
CA GLY A 81 -15.82 -2.71 21.20
C GLY A 81 -14.51 -3.51 21.09
N VAL A 82 -14.29 -4.21 19.97
CA VAL A 82 -13.07 -4.99 19.70
C VAL A 82 -12.45 -4.58 18.37
N ARG A 83 -11.14 -4.76 18.21
CA ARG A 83 -10.49 -4.61 16.91
C ARG A 83 -10.90 -5.77 16.00
N ALA A 84 -10.97 -5.53 14.69
CA ALA A 84 -11.34 -6.57 13.71
C ALA A 84 -10.42 -7.81 13.74
N GLU A 85 -9.14 -7.65 14.13
CA GLU A 85 -8.19 -8.75 14.33
C GLU A 85 -8.57 -9.68 15.50
N HIS A 86 -9.38 -9.21 16.45
CA HIS A 86 -9.85 -9.98 17.60
C HIS A 86 -11.24 -10.62 17.36
N ARG A 87 -11.79 -10.52 16.14
CA ARG A 87 -13.13 -11.00 15.82
C ARG A 87 -13.34 -12.48 16.15
N ASP A 88 -12.32 -13.30 15.91
CA ASP A 88 -12.43 -14.76 16.05
C ASP A 88 -12.40 -15.14 17.53
N ALA A 89 -11.56 -14.46 18.32
CA ALA A 89 -11.55 -14.59 19.78
C ALA A 89 -12.88 -14.13 20.41
N LEU A 90 -13.44 -12.99 19.97
CA LEU A 90 -14.75 -12.53 20.44
C LEU A 90 -15.84 -13.53 20.08
N ARG A 91 -15.83 -14.06 18.85
CA ARG A 91 -16.81 -15.05 18.39
C ARG A 91 -16.73 -16.32 19.25
N GLN A 92 -15.53 -16.81 19.54
CA GLN A 92 -15.32 -17.98 20.39
C GLN A 92 -15.85 -17.74 21.80
N VAL A 93 -15.48 -16.61 22.43
CA VAL A 93 -15.96 -16.27 23.79
C VAL A 93 -17.48 -16.14 23.81
N LEU A 94 -18.10 -15.53 22.80
CA LEU A 94 -19.56 -15.42 22.71
C LEU A 94 -20.25 -16.79 22.53
N HIS A 95 -19.64 -17.71 21.78
CA HIS A 95 -20.12 -19.09 21.69
C HIS A 95 -20.06 -19.81 23.04
N GLU A 96 -18.92 -19.77 23.74
CA GLU A 96 -18.75 -20.32 25.08
C GLU A 96 -19.77 -19.72 26.07
N THR A 97 -20.01 -18.41 25.96
CA THR A 97 -20.97 -17.69 26.81
C THR A 97 -22.41 -18.11 26.54
N LYS A 98 -22.78 -18.31 25.28
CA LYS A 98 -24.11 -18.78 24.88
C LYS A 98 -24.40 -20.19 25.41
N GLU A 99 -23.40 -21.07 25.39
CA GLU A 99 -23.54 -22.45 25.84
C GLU A 99 -23.58 -22.59 27.36
N HIS A 100 -22.93 -21.68 28.10
CA HIS A 100 -22.77 -21.79 29.54
C HIS A 100 -23.43 -20.67 30.36
N CYS A 101 -24.09 -19.69 29.73
CA CYS A 101 -24.86 -18.59 30.36
C CYS A 101 -24.12 -17.80 31.46
N ARG A 102 -22.80 -17.60 31.33
CA ARG A 102 -21.96 -17.15 32.46
C ARG A 102 -21.33 -15.76 32.37
N LEU A 103 -21.39 -15.09 31.22
CA LEU A 103 -20.70 -13.80 31.02
C LEU A 103 -21.61 -12.75 30.38
N SER A 104 -21.43 -11.51 30.80
CA SER A 104 -21.99 -10.34 30.11
C SER A 104 -21.18 -10.04 28.84
N LEU A 105 -21.81 -9.34 27.88
CA LEU A 105 -21.14 -8.91 26.65
C LEU A 105 -19.86 -8.09 26.92
N LYS A 106 -19.86 -7.28 27.98
CA LYS A 106 -18.70 -6.48 28.38
C LYS A 106 -17.53 -7.35 28.84
N GLU A 107 -17.80 -8.39 29.63
CA GLU A 107 -16.78 -9.34 30.08
C GLU A 107 -16.25 -10.19 28.92
N ALA A 108 -17.14 -10.58 28.00
CA ALA A 108 -16.74 -11.30 26.78
C ALA A 108 -15.79 -10.47 25.90
N ILE A 109 -16.07 -9.17 25.73
CA ILE A 109 -15.21 -8.23 24.99
C ILE A 109 -13.83 -8.08 25.66
N GLN A 110 -13.79 -7.95 26.99
CA GLN A 110 -12.55 -7.84 27.73
C GLN A 110 -11.70 -9.11 27.62
N LEU A 111 -12.32 -10.29 27.72
CA LEU A 111 -11.65 -11.58 27.54
C LEU A 111 -11.13 -11.76 26.12
N ALA A 112 -11.92 -11.39 25.10
CA ALA A 112 -11.49 -11.46 23.71
C ALA A 112 -10.26 -10.60 23.43
N ASN A 113 -10.27 -9.35 23.91
CA ASN A 113 -9.13 -8.43 23.80
C ASN A 113 -7.92 -8.92 24.62
N GLY A 114 -8.15 -9.61 25.74
CA GLY A 114 -7.11 -10.19 26.60
C GLY A 114 -6.44 -11.44 26.00
N ARG A 115 -7.21 -12.40 25.48
CA ARG A 115 -6.71 -13.64 24.84
C ARG A 115 -5.79 -13.37 23.67
N THR A 116 -6.03 -12.29 22.94
CA THR A 116 -5.17 -11.88 21.82
C THR A 116 -3.89 -11.15 22.23
N ARG A 117 -3.84 -10.60 23.46
CA ARG A 117 -2.61 -10.02 24.04
C ARG A 117 -1.69 -11.07 24.66
N PHE A 118 -2.26 -12.19 25.08
CA PHE A 118 -1.53 -13.33 25.63
C PHE A 118 -2.09 -14.61 24.98
N PRO A 119 -1.69 -14.94 23.74
CA PRO A 119 -2.02 -16.23 23.16
C PRO A 119 -1.32 -17.31 23.99
N ASP A 120 -2.09 -17.96 24.86
CA ASP A 120 -1.77 -19.13 25.68
C ASP A 120 -0.27 -19.37 25.99
N GLN A 121 0.16 -18.95 27.19
CA GLN A 121 1.21 -19.64 27.96
C GLN A 121 0.68 -20.96 28.57
N SER A 122 -0.27 -21.63 27.89
CA SER A 122 -0.92 -22.86 28.36
C SER A 122 -0.45 -24.10 27.59
N SER A 123 0.77 -24.10 27.04
CA SER A 123 1.49 -25.36 26.85
C SER A 123 2.09 -25.76 28.19
N ASN A 124 1.29 -26.46 29.00
CA ASN A 124 1.74 -27.10 30.22
C ASN A 124 3.08 -27.83 29.99
N GLY A 125 4.09 -27.45 30.76
CA GLY A 125 5.25 -28.28 30.98
C GLY A 125 4.81 -29.58 31.62
N SER A 126 4.90 -30.68 30.88
CA SER A 126 5.01 -32.00 31.47
C SER A 126 6.50 -32.30 31.60
N VAL A 127 7.11 -31.73 32.64
CA VAL A 127 8.40 -32.20 33.13
C VAL A 127 8.09 -33.48 33.92
N GLU A 128 8.00 -34.62 33.24
CA GLU A 128 8.17 -35.91 33.90
C GLU A 128 9.66 -36.11 34.15
N GLY A 129 10.13 -35.48 35.22
CA GLY A 129 11.26 -35.96 35.99
C GLY A 129 10.70 -36.58 37.26
N ASP A 130 10.64 -37.90 37.32
CA ASP A 130 10.85 -38.57 38.60
C ASP A 130 11.73 -39.80 38.41
N LEU A 131 12.74 -39.86 39.27
CA LEU A 131 13.74 -40.91 39.34
C LEU A 131 13.10 -42.22 39.84
N VAL A 132 13.72 -43.36 39.49
CA VAL A 132 14.23 -44.41 40.41
C VAL A 132 14.29 -45.75 39.66
N GLY A 133 15.48 -46.36 39.61
CA GLY A 133 15.62 -47.74 39.10
C GLY A 133 17.05 -48.24 38.88
N VAL A 134 17.96 -48.03 39.85
CA VAL A 134 19.18 -48.85 39.95
C VAL A 134 18.77 -50.19 40.56
N ALA A 135 18.92 -51.32 39.82
CA ALA A 135 19.36 -52.63 40.35
C ALA A 135 19.34 -53.74 39.25
N GLY A 136 20.52 -54.31 38.99
CA GLY A 136 20.79 -55.76 38.89
C GLY A 136 20.08 -56.62 37.84
N SER A 137 20.85 -57.11 36.85
CA SER A 137 21.26 -58.52 36.70
C SER A 137 22.29 -58.66 35.57
#